data_AF-A0A929TTZ7-F1
#
_entry.id   AF-A0A929TTZ7-F1
#
_cell.length_a   1.000
_cell.length_b   1.000
_cell.length_c   1.000
_cell.angle_alpha   90.00
_cell.angle_beta   90.00
_cell.angle_gamma   90.00
#
_symmetry.space_group_name_H-M   'P 1'
#
loop_
_entity.id
_entity.type
_entity.pdbx_description
1 polymer ?
#
loop_
_entity_poly.entity_id
_entity_poly.type
_entity_poly.pdbx_seq_one_letter_code
_entity_poly.pdbx_strand_id
1 'polypeptide(L)'
;YYIRIDNEKLTDKLCDNTARVFNYTLRLALEYFFNERYLPDEDCLLQLDERNEKTESVHFLENYLNTELFMNGTTVGKFIVEYFDSVDNNIVQIADVFANLYYSHMQTGGYNEELNKLKNSGILKGLFTFP
;
A
#
# COMPACT_ATOMS: atom_id res chain seq x y z
N TYR A 1 -8.05 1.81 2.76
CA TYR A 1 -7.85 2.26 1.37
C TYR A 1 -7.30 1.11 0.56
N TYR A 2 -7.54 1.07 -0.75
CA TYR A 2 -6.86 0.13 -1.66
C TYR A 2 -5.83 0.85 -2.51
N ILE A 3 -4.73 0.16 -2.81
CA ILE A 3 -3.74 0.54 -3.80
C ILE A 3 -3.81 -0.52 -4.89
N ARG A 4 -4.09 -0.11 -6.14
CA ARG A 4 -4.16 -1.01 -7.29
C ARG A 4 -3.08 -0.63 -8.29
N ILE A 5 -2.37 -1.63 -8.79
CA ILE A 5 -1.43 -1.51 -9.89
C ILE A 5 -2.08 -2.16 -11.12
N ASP A 6 -2.21 -1.40 -12.21
CA ASP A 6 -2.73 -1.85 -13.49
C ASP A 6 -1.56 -2.40 -14.34
N ASN A 7 -1.16 -3.64 -14.05
CA ASN A 7 0.05 -4.24 -14.61
C ASN A 7 0.05 -4.36 -16.14
N GLU A 8 -1.10 -4.33 -16.80
CA GLU A 8 -1.20 -4.30 -18.27
C GLU A 8 -0.70 -2.99 -18.89
N LYS A 9 -0.64 -1.92 -18.10
CA LYS A 9 -0.19 -0.59 -18.54
C LYS A 9 1.26 -0.30 -18.15
N LEU A 10 1.88 -1.17 -17.37
CA LEU A 10 3.28 -1.05 -17.00
C LEU A 10 4.20 -1.37 -18.18
N THR A 11 5.26 -0.59 -18.30
CA THR A 11 6.34 -0.90 -19.24
C THR A 11 7.29 -1.95 -18.66
N ASP A 12 7.92 -2.77 -19.50
CA ASP A 12 8.92 -3.76 -19.06
C ASP A 12 10.01 -3.12 -18.19
N LYS A 13 10.47 -1.92 -18.56
CA LYS A 13 11.46 -1.15 -17.80
C LYS A 13 11.04 -0.82 -16.36
N LEU A 14 9.75 -0.58 -16.13
CA LEU A 14 9.22 -0.42 -14.77
C LEU A 14 9.30 -1.78 -14.05
N CYS A 15 8.83 -2.85 -14.69
CA CYS A 15 8.81 -4.20 -14.14
C CYS A 15 10.18 -4.87 -13.93
N ASP A 16 11.26 -4.32 -14.51
CA ASP A 16 12.64 -4.83 -14.35
C ASP A 16 13.08 -4.95 -12.88
N ASN A 17 12.51 -4.12 -12.00
CA ASN A 17 12.73 -4.21 -10.56
C ASN A 17 11.42 -4.02 -9.79
N THR A 18 10.76 -5.14 -9.50
CA THR A 18 9.48 -5.18 -8.81
C THR A 18 9.50 -4.51 -7.44
N ALA A 19 10.60 -4.61 -6.68
CA ALA A 19 10.75 -3.93 -5.39
C ALA A 19 10.76 -2.40 -5.54
N ARG A 20 11.42 -1.88 -6.59
CA ARG A 20 11.39 -0.43 -6.88
C ARG A 20 10.01 0.04 -7.32
N VAL A 21 9.31 -0.73 -8.14
CA VAL A 21 7.92 -0.40 -8.52
C VAL A 21 7.04 -0.34 -7.29
N PHE A 22 7.12 -1.35 -6.42
CA PHE A 22 6.38 -1.39 -5.16
C PHE A 22 6.65 -0.13 -4.31
N ASN A 23 7.92 0.19 -4.04
CA ASN A 23 8.30 1.35 -3.23
C ASN A 23 7.84 2.67 -3.86
N TYR A 24 8.00 2.82 -5.17
CA TYR A 24 7.59 4.02 -5.90
C TYR A 24 6.07 4.21 -5.90
N THR A 25 5.32 3.13 -6.18
CA THR A 25 3.86 3.16 -6.16
C THR A 25 3.32 3.42 -4.76
N LEU A 26 3.91 2.81 -3.73
CA LEU A 26 3.51 3.04 -2.35
C LEU A 26 3.73 4.51 -1.95
N ARG A 27 4.89 5.09 -2.29
CA ARG A 27 5.16 6.51 -2.07
C ARG A 27 4.11 7.41 -2.72
N LEU A 28 3.77 7.17 -3.99
CA LEU A 28 2.73 7.92 -4.71
C LEU A 28 1.35 7.79 -4.04
N ALA A 29 0.98 6.58 -3.62
CA ALA A 29 -0.30 6.34 -2.96
C ALA A 29 -0.39 7.07 -1.62
N LEU A 30 0.67 7.00 -0.80
CA LEU A 30 0.75 7.70 0.48
C LEU A 30 0.68 9.21 0.28
N GLU A 31 1.46 9.78 -0.65
CA GLU A 31 1.41 11.20 -1.01
C GLU A 31 -0.02 11.63 -1.37
N TYR A 32 -0.70 10.86 -2.21
CA TYR A 32 -2.11 11.10 -2.55
C TYR A 32 -3.01 11.07 -1.30
N PHE A 33 -2.86 10.07 -0.43
CA PHE A 33 -3.69 9.96 0.78
C PHE A 33 -3.43 11.09 1.79
N PHE A 34 -2.20 11.58 1.93
CA PHE A 34 -1.91 12.75 2.78
C PHE A 34 -2.49 14.03 2.19
N ASN A 35 -2.29 14.26 0.88
CA ASN A 35 -2.79 15.46 0.20
C ASN A 35 -4.32 15.56 0.25
N GLU A 36 -5.02 14.44 0.15
CA GLU A 36 -6.48 14.36 0.28
C GLU A 36 -6.97 14.33 1.74
N ARG A 37 -6.06 14.44 2.73
CA ARG A 37 -6.35 14.39 4.17
C ARG A 37 -7.08 13.11 4.60
N TYR A 38 -6.75 12.01 3.92
CA TYR A 38 -7.25 10.68 4.24
C TYR A 38 -6.47 10.01 5.36
N LEU A 39 -5.20 10.38 5.55
CA LEU A 39 -4.36 9.94 6.65
C LEU A 39 -4.16 11.07 7.67
N PRO A 40 -4.09 10.74 8.97
CA PRO A 40 -3.72 11.70 10.00
C PRO A 40 -2.25 12.13 9.86
N ASP A 41 -1.93 13.33 10.31
CA ASP A 41 -0.58 13.89 10.30
C ASP A 41 0.16 13.50 11.59
N GLU A 42 0.61 12.24 11.64
CA GLU A 42 1.28 11.61 12.80
C GLU A 42 2.35 10.61 12.35
N ASP A 43 3.23 10.20 13.28
CA ASP A 43 4.23 9.16 13.02
C ASP A 43 3.55 7.87 12.51
N CYS A 44 4.01 7.36 11.37
CA CYS A 44 3.38 6.27 10.65
C CYS A 44 4.17 4.96 10.83
N LEU A 45 3.54 3.97 11.46
CA LEU A 45 4.04 2.61 11.48
C LEU A 45 3.48 1.82 10.30
N LEU A 46 4.35 1.50 9.34
CA LEU A 46 4.02 0.67 8.18
C LEU A 46 4.42 -0.78 8.47
N GLN A 47 3.42 -1.67 8.54
CA GLN A 47 3.63 -3.10 8.74
C GLN A 47 3.47 -3.85 7.41
N LEU A 48 4.53 -4.53 6.98
CA LEU A 48 4.60 -5.23 5.70
C LEU A 48 4.79 -6.73 5.89
N ASP A 49 4.28 -7.50 4.94
CA ASP A 49 4.52 -8.93 4.85
C ASP A 49 5.93 -9.20 4.32
N GLU A 50 6.75 -9.95 5.06
CA GLU A 50 8.11 -10.30 4.66
C GLU A 50 8.15 -11.22 3.43
N ARG A 51 7.06 -11.94 3.13
CA ARG A 51 6.99 -12.87 1.98
C ARG A 51 7.16 -12.16 0.63
N ASN A 52 6.98 -10.84 0.60
CA ASN A 52 7.08 -10.03 -0.61
C ASN A 52 8.45 -9.35 -0.78
N GLU A 53 9.43 -9.60 0.11
CA GLU A 53 10.74 -8.94 0.09
C GLU A 53 11.92 -9.88 -0.15
N LYS A 54 12.94 -9.33 -0.83
CA LYS A 54 14.32 -9.81 -0.70
C LYS A 54 14.95 -9.01 0.43
N THR A 55 15.40 -9.71 1.47
CA THR A 55 15.80 -9.26 2.82
C THR A 55 16.79 -8.08 2.89
N GLU A 56 17.37 -7.64 1.77
CA GLU A 56 18.34 -6.54 1.70
C GLU A 56 17.70 -5.13 1.64
N SER A 57 16.37 -5.00 1.56
CA SER A 57 15.66 -3.74 1.24
C SER A 57 14.88 -3.10 2.41
N VAL A 58 14.85 -3.74 3.58
CA VAL A 58 14.07 -3.31 4.76
C VAL A 58 14.30 -1.84 5.15
N HIS A 59 15.57 -1.43 5.25
CA HIS A 59 15.90 -0.03 5.56
C HIS A 59 15.79 0.91 4.37
N PHE A 60 15.72 0.39 3.14
CA PHE A 60 15.64 1.22 1.95
C PHE A 60 14.29 1.92 1.86
N LEU A 61 13.18 1.20 2.09
CA LEU A 61 11.85 1.78 2.00
C LEU A 61 11.60 2.85 3.07
N GLU A 62 11.99 2.60 4.33
CA GLU A 62 11.86 3.58 5.40
C GLU A 62 12.60 4.88 5.09
N ASN A 63 13.88 4.77 4.71
CA ASN A 63 14.68 5.94 4.35
C ASN A 63 14.11 6.65 3.12
N TYR A 64 13.63 5.90 2.13
CA TYR A 64 13.03 6.45 0.93
C TYR A 64 11.77 7.26 1.25
N LEU A 65 10.83 6.72 2.03
CA LEU A 65 9.61 7.44 2.42
C LEU A 65 9.90 8.66 3.29
N ASN A 66 10.82 8.55 4.24
CA ASN A 66 11.21 9.69 5.07
C ASN A 66 11.87 10.81 4.24
N THR A 67 12.67 10.47 3.23
CA THR A 67 13.27 11.46 2.33
C THR A 67 12.21 12.10 1.43
N GLU A 68 11.33 11.29 0.84
CA GLU A 68 10.42 11.74 -0.20
C GLU A 68 9.11 12.34 0.31
N LEU A 69 8.70 12.09 1.56
CA LEU A 69 7.41 12.55 2.09
C LEU A 69 7.54 13.34 3.40
N PHE A 70 8.47 12.97 4.29
CA PHE A 70 8.67 13.72 5.53
C PHE A 70 9.58 14.93 5.29
N MET A 71 10.77 14.74 4.70
CA MET A 71 11.73 15.83 4.49
C MET A 71 11.26 16.88 3.46
N ASN A 72 10.41 16.49 2.50
CA ASN A 72 9.84 17.43 1.53
C ASN A 72 8.61 18.18 2.07
N GLY A 73 8.14 17.86 3.28
CA GLY A 73 7.01 18.51 3.94
C GLY A 73 5.62 17.99 3.53
N THR A 74 5.50 16.84 2.85
CA THR A 74 4.20 16.21 2.57
C THR A 74 3.52 15.71 3.85
N THR A 75 4.28 15.25 4.84
CA THR A 75 3.81 14.85 6.17
C THR A 75 4.75 15.39 7.26
N VAL A 76 4.21 15.63 8.46
CA VAL A 76 4.97 16.00 9.66
C VAL A 76 5.43 14.76 10.43
N GLY A 77 4.74 13.63 10.27
CA GLY A 77 5.09 12.36 10.90
C GLY A 77 6.17 11.61 10.14
N LYS A 78 7.11 10.97 10.86
CA LYS A 78 8.10 10.09 10.25
C LYS A 78 7.50 8.70 9.96
N PHE A 79 8.08 8.00 9.00
CA PHE A 79 7.77 6.60 8.75
C PHE A 79 8.69 5.68 9.53
N ILE A 80 8.11 4.64 10.10
CA ILE A 80 8.79 3.46 10.67
C ILE A 80 8.28 2.27 9.88
N VAL A 81 9.17 1.45 9.31
CA VAL A 81 8.79 0.29 8.51
C VAL A 81 9.22 -0.99 9.22
N GLU A 82 8.23 -1.83 9.52
CA GLU A 82 8.44 -3.13 10.15
C GLU A 82 7.92 -4.25 9.25
N TYR A 83 8.69 -5.32 9.15
CA TYR A 83 8.35 -6.49 8.37
C TYR A 83 8.02 -7.65 9.30
N PHE A 84 6.97 -8.38 8.97
CA PHE A 84 6.47 -9.48 9.78
C PHE A 84 6.27 -10.72 8.91
N ASP A 85 6.55 -11.89 9.48
CA ASP A 85 5.93 -13.12 9.00
C ASP A 85 4.42 -12.96 9.16
N SER A 86 3.71 -13.12 8.04
CA SER A 86 2.25 -13.10 8.00
C SER A 86 1.61 -13.97 9.08
N VAL A 87 2.21 -15.11 9.46
CA VAL A 87 1.64 -16.01 10.49
C VAL A 87 1.60 -15.35 11.87
N ASP A 88 2.51 -14.42 12.14
CA ASP A 88 2.71 -13.80 13.45
C ASP A 88 2.09 -12.40 13.58
N ASN A 89 1.53 -11.82 12.51
CA ASN A 89 0.92 -10.49 12.52
C ASN A 89 -0.52 -10.47 11.95
N ASN A 90 -1.50 -10.29 12.84
CA ASN A 90 -2.92 -10.22 12.47
C ASN A 90 -3.28 -9.06 11.52
N ILE A 91 -2.59 -7.93 11.60
CA ILE A 91 -2.85 -6.77 10.73
C ILE A 91 -2.44 -7.10 9.30
N VAL A 92 -1.28 -7.73 9.13
CA VAL A 92 -0.79 -8.21 7.83
C VAL A 92 -1.75 -9.26 7.24
N GLN A 93 -2.22 -10.21 8.06
CA GLN A 93 -3.21 -11.20 7.60
C GLN A 93 -4.53 -10.56 7.16
N ILE A 94 -5.03 -9.59 7.92
CA ILE A 94 -6.25 -8.85 7.57
C ILE A 94 -6.06 -8.12 6.24
N ALA A 95 -4.91 -7.44 6.06
CA ALA A 95 -4.59 -6.75 4.82
C ALA A 95 -4.55 -7.71 3.61
N ASP A 96 -3.95 -8.89 3.77
CA ASP A 96 -3.88 -9.93 2.74
C ASP A 96 -5.29 -10.44 2.34
N VAL A 97 -6.17 -10.70 3.31
CA VAL A 97 -7.57 -11.09 3.05
C VAL A 97 -8.29 -10.01 2.24
N PHE A 98 -8.15 -8.74 2.62
CA PHE A 98 -8.79 -7.63 1.89
C PHE A 98 -8.22 -7.45 0.48
N ALA A 99 -6.91 -7.61 0.30
CA ALA A 99 -6.26 -7.55 -1.00
C ALA A 99 -6.76 -8.67 -1.93
N ASN A 100 -6.79 -9.91 -1.43
CA ASN A 100 -7.26 -11.07 -2.18
C ASN A 100 -8.75 -11.01 -2.51
N LEU A 101 -9.58 -10.51 -1.58
CA LEU A 101 -11.00 -10.27 -1.83
C LEU A 101 -11.20 -9.28 -2.99
N TYR A 102 -10.50 -8.14 -2.95
CA TYR A 102 -10.60 -7.12 -4.00
C TYR A 102 -10.05 -7.61 -5.34
N TYR A 103 -8.92 -8.34 -5.32
CA TYR A 103 -8.37 -8.96 -6.52
C TYR A 103 -9.36 -9.97 -7.13
N SER A 104 -9.96 -10.83 -6.32
CA SER A 104 -10.97 -11.80 -6.77
C SER A 104 -12.20 -11.12 -7.36
N HIS A 105 -12.65 -10.01 -6.78
CA HIS A 105 -13.71 -9.18 -7.35
C HIS A 105 -13.33 -8.66 -8.74
N MET A 106 -12.12 -8.12 -8.91
CA MET A 106 -11.63 -7.62 -10.20
C MET A 106 -11.59 -8.70 -11.29
N GLN A 107 -11.24 -9.94 -10.93
CA GLN A 107 -11.15 -11.06 -11.87
C GLN A 107 -12.51 -11.65 -12.26
N THR A 108 -13.44 -11.70 -11.31
CA THR A 108 -14.69 -12.48 -11.47
C THR A 108 -15.95 -11.64 -11.57
N GLY A 109 -15.89 -10.36 -11.19
CA GLY A 109 -17.06 -9.53 -10.93
C GLY A 109 -17.88 -9.94 -9.70
N GLY A 110 -17.47 -10.99 -8.96
CA GLY A 110 -18.10 -11.43 -7.71
C GLY A 110 -17.80 -10.48 -6.55
N TYR A 111 -18.40 -10.70 -5.37
CA TYR A 111 -18.14 -9.91 -4.15
C TYR A 111 -18.57 -8.43 -4.16
N ASN A 112 -19.44 -8.04 -5.11
CA ASN A 112 -19.98 -6.69 -5.21
C ASN A 112 -20.72 -6.25 -3.93
N GLU A 113 -21.51 -7.15 -3.34
CA GLU A 113 -22.29 -6.84 -2.14
C GLU A 113 -21.38 -6.58 -0.95
N GLU A 114 -20.33 -7.37 -0.78
CA GLU A 114 -19.33 -7.28 0.28
C GLU A 114 -18.56 -5.96 0.18
N LEU A 115 -18.04 -5.63 -1.01
CA LEU A 115 -17.33 -4.37 -1.23
C LEU A 115 -18.25 -3.15 -1.02
N ASN A 116 -19.50 -3.24 -1.46
CA ASN A 116 -20.49 -2.18 -1.21
C ASN A 116 -20.80 -2.03 0.28
N LYS A 117 -20.90 -3.13 1.05
CA LYS A 117 -21.05 -3.07 2.51
C LYS A 117 -19.86 -2.38 3.16
N LEU A 118 -18.63 -2.70 2.74
CA LEU A 118 -17.42 -2.04 3.25
C LEU A 118 -17.39 -0.54 2.92
N LYS A 119 -17.83 -0.16 1.72
CA LYS A 119 -17.92 1.25 1.31
C LYS A 119 -18.99 1.99 2.11
N ASN A 120 -20.19 1.42 2.22
CA ASN A 120 -21.32 2.03 2.92
C ASN A 120 -21.10 2.16 4.43
N SER A 121 -20.29 1.26 5.02
CA SER A 121 -19.88 1.34 6.43
C SER A 121 -18.70 2.30 6.67
N GLY A 122 -18.16 2.94 5.63
CA GLY A 122 -17.02 3.85 5.74
C GLY A 122 -15.68 3.18 6.02
N ILE A 123 -15.61 1.84 5.91
CA ILE A 123 -14.37 1.06 6.04
C ILE A 123 -13.53 1.20 4.77
N LEU A 124 -14.17 0.99 3.60
CA LEU A 124 -13.54 1.24 2.31
C LEU A 124 -13.72 2.71 1.93
N LYS A 125 -12.68 3.50 2.22
CA LYS A 125 -12.70 4.96 2.02
C LYS A 125 -12.23 5.44 0.65
N GLY A 126 -11.38 4.68 -0.04
CA GLY A 126 -10.82 5.12 -1.32
C GLY A 126 -9.93 4.08 -1.99
N LEU A 127 -9.71 4.31 -3.29
CA LEU A 127 -8.89 3.49 -4.18
C LEU A 127 -7.88 4.41 -4.87
N PHE A 128 -6.59 4.13 -4.68
CA PHE A 128 -5.52 4.70 -5.50
C PHE A 128 -5.21 3.72 -6.63
N THR A 129 -5.06 4.21 -7.86
CA THR A 129 -4.69 3.38 -9.03
C THR A 129 -3.42 3.92 -9.66
N PHE A 130 -2.43 3.05 -9.80
CA PHE A 130 -1.18 3.29 -10.51
C PHE A 130 -1.20 2.55 -11.86
N PRO A 131 -0.89 3.22 -12.99
CA PRO A 131 -0.71 2.58 -14.29
C PRO A 131 0.64 1.88 -14.40
#